data_AF-A0A943RTY8-F1
#
_entry.id   AF-A0A943RTY8-F1
#
_cell.length_a   1.000
_cell.length_b   1.000
_cell.length_c   1.000
_cell.angle_alpha   90.00
_cell.angle_beta   90.00
_cell.angle_gamma   90.00
#
_symmetry.space_group_name_H-M   'P 1'
#
loop_
_entity.id
_entity.type
_entity.pdbx_description
1 polymer ?
#
loop_
_entity_poly.entity_id
_entity_poly.type
_entity_poly.pdbx_seq_one_letter_code
_entity_poly.pdbx_strand_id
1 'polypeptide(L)'
;GTNPLAEWAGLRDVETPFVDMNDAFSPYLRTLARGVADDLKIELNEGVFAGLLGPNFETPAEVAMLRSFGVSYVGVSTALEVIMARALDMNVLALTLAANPAGAHSC
;
A
#
# COMPACT_ATOMS: atom_id res chain seq x y z
N GLY A 1 5.15 -11.14 -2.65
CA GLY A 1 5.73 -11.35 -3.98
C GLY A 1 7.20 -10.99 -3.93
N THR A 2 7.85 -10.95 -5.08
CA THR A 2 9.22 -10.43 -5.21
C THR A 2 9.15 -8.94 -5.50
N ASN A 3 10.13 -8.17 -5.01
CA ASN A 3 10.25 -6.75 -5.36
C ASN A 3 10.38 -6.62 -6.90
N PRO A 4 9.56 -5.79 -7.58
CA PRO A 4 9.58 -5.67 -9.03
C PRO A 4 10.91 -5.15 -9.59
N LEU A 5 11.71 -4.46 -8.78
CA LEU A 5 13.02 -3.93 -9.16
C LEU A 5 14.17 -4.91 -8.91
N ALA A 6 13.88 -6.11 -8.38
CA ALA A 6 14.91 -7.14 -8.19
C ALA A 6 15.54 -7.60 -9.52
N GLU A 7 14.75 -7.61 -10.60
CA GLU A 7 15.19 -7.97 -11.97
C GLU A 7 15.05 -6.75 -12.93
N TRP A 8 15.59 -5.60 -12.53
CA TRP A 8 15.34 -4.32 -13.21
C TRP A 8 16.02 -4.15 -14.59
N ALA A 9 17.06 -4.92 -14.91
CA ALA A 9 17.92 -4.67 -16.08
C ALA A 9 17.19 -4.72 -17.44
N GLY A 10 15.99 -5.29 -17.50
CA GLY A 10 15.14 -5.34 -18.70
C GLY A 10 13.93 -4.40 -18.67
N LEU A 11 13.75 -3.61 -17.61
CA LEU A 11 12.61 -2.71 -17.45
C LEU A 11 12.83 -1.45 -18.28
N ARG A 12 11.79 -1.07 -19.05
CA ARG A 12 11.79 0.20 -19.78
C ARG A 12 11.57 1.35 -18.82
N ASP A 13 12.19 2.48 -19.10
CA ASP A 13 11.99 3.75 -18.38
C ASP A 13 12.35 3.68 -16.89
N VAL A 14 13.17 2.69 -16.49
CA VAL A 14 13.74 2.56 -15.15
C VAL A 14 15.26 2.67 -15.27
N GLU A 15 15.83 3.80 -14.82
CA GLU A 15 17.28 4.03 -14.89
C GLU A 15 18.05 3.31 -13.77
N THR A 16 17.40 3.09 -12.63
CA THR A 16 18.02 2.52 -11.42
C THR A 16 16.99 1.75 -10.59
N PRO A 17 17.36 0.63 -9.93
CA PRO A 17 16.48 -0.05 -8.98
C PRO A 17 16.47 0.65 -7.61
N PHE A 18 17.37 1.59 -7.38
CA PHE A 18 17.51 2.31 -6.11
C PHE A 18 16.60 3.53 -6.11
N VAL A 19 15.34 3.30 -5.78
CA VAL A 19 14.27 4.31 -5.76
C VAL A 19 14.03 4.79 -4.33
N ASP A 20 13.95 6.09 -4.13
CA ASP A 20 13.53 6.65 -2.84
C ASP A 20 12.03 6.43 -2.63
N MET A 21 11.70 5.80 -1.51
CA MET A 21 10.34 5.50 -1.09
C MET A 21 9.80 6.51 -0.06
N ASN A 22 10.58 7.53 0.32
CA ASN A 22 10.05 8.70 1.01
C ASN A 22 8.93 9.30 0.17
N ASP A 23 7.80 9.58 0.81
CA ASP A 23 6.62 10.10 0.13
C ASP A 23 6.17 9.27 -1.08
N ALA A 24 6.41 7.95 -1.05
CA ALA A 24 5.92 7.01 -2.06
C ALA A 24 4.40 7.14 -2.30
N PHE A 25 3.66 7.58 -1.29
CA PHE A 25 2.30 8.09 -1.43
C PHE A 25 2.33 9.62 -1.42
N SER A 26 2.02 10.22 -2.56
CA SER A 26 2.22 11.64 -2.83
C SER A 26 1.49 12.53 -1.79
N PRO A 27 2.19 13.43 -1.07
CA PRO A 27 1.56 14.39 -0.15
C PRO A 27 0.52 15.27 -0.84
N TYR A 28 0.78 15.63 -2.10
CA TYR A 28 -0.13 16.41 -2.92
C TYR A 28 -1.44 15.66 -3.16
N LEU A 29 -1.38 14.40 -3.62
CA LEU A 29 -2.58 13.62 -3.89
C LEU A 29 -3.34 13.26 -2.61
N ARG A 30 -2.63 13.01 -1.49
CA ARG A 30 -3.26 12.80 -0.18
C ARG A 30 -4.05 14.04 0.27
N THR A 31 -3.45 15.22 0.13
CA THR A 31 -4.11 16.49 0.48
C THR A 31 -5.35 16.73 -0.38
N LEU A 32 -5.25 16.48 -1.68
CA LEU A 32 -6.38 16.59 -2.61
C LEU A 32 -7.50 15.62 -2.25
N ALA A 33 -7.17 14.35 -2.00
CA ALA A 33 -8.15 13.32 -1.65
C ALA A 33 -8.90 13.68 -0.35
N ARG A 34 -8.19 14.21 0.65
CA ARG A 34 -8.80 14.66 1.91
C ARG A 34 -9.72 15.85 1.71
N GLY A 35 -9.33 16.84 0.91
CA GLY A 35 -10.21 17.98 0.59
C GLY A 35 -11.51 17.53 -0.09
N VAL A 36 -11.41 16.60 -1.06
CA VAL A 36 -12.61 16.02 -1.72
C VAL A 36 -13.46 15.23 -0.72
N ALA A 37 -12.85 14.46 0.19
CA ALA A 37 -13.58 13.72 1.21
C ALA A 37 -14.32 14.66 2.17
N ASP A 38 -13.68 15.75 2.59
CA ASP A 38 -14.28 16.77 3.45
C ASP A 38 -15.48 17.45 2.77
N ASP A 39 -15.35 17.84 1.50
CA ASP A 39 -16.42 18.44 0.70
C ASP A 39 -17.63 17.51 0.56
N LEU A 40 -17.36 16.20 0.39
CA LEU A 40 -18.38 15.16 0.27
C LEU A 40 -18.88 14.63 1.63
N LYS A 41 -18.29 15.09 2.75
CA LYS A 41 -18.54 14.60 4.11
C LYS A 41 -18.34 13.08 4.24
N ILE A 42 -17.34 12.55 3.54
CA ILE A 42 -16.92 11.15 3.62
C ILE A 42 -15.80 11.08 4.66
N GLU A 43 -15.96 10.21 5.66
CA GLU A 43 -14.88 9.94 6.60
C GLU A 43 -13.74 9.21 5.88
N LEU A 44 -12.56 9.84 5.84
CA LEU A 44 -11.35 9.27 5.25
C LEU A 44 -10.30 9.04 6.34
N ASN A 45 -9.95 7.78 6.56
CA ASN A 45 -8.93 7.37 7.50
C ASN A 45 -7.57 7.20 6.78
N GLU A 46 -6.49 7.55 7.47
CA GLU A 46 -5.11 7.37 7.00
C GLU A 46 -4.38 6.36 7.89
N GLY A 47 -3.54 5.51 7.29
CA GLY A 47 -2.83 4.47 8.03
C GLY A 47 -1.78 3.74 7.20
N VAL A 48 -1.12 2.78 7.83
CA VAL A 48 -0.08 1.96 7.19
C VAL A 48 -0.70 0.73 6.56
N PHE A 49 -0.42 0.51 5.27
CA PHE A 49 -0.85 -0.68 4.54
C PHE A 49 0.30 -1.70 4.45
N ALA A 50 0.04 -2.95 4.82
CA ALA A 50 0.96 -4.06 4.60
C ALA A 50 0.48 -4.95 3.46
N GLY A 51 1.29 -5.04 2.40
CA GLY A 51 1.09 -5.98 1.30
C GLY A 51 1.68 -7.35 1.64
N LEU A 52 0.83 -8.37 1.73
CA LEU A 52 1.19 -9.76 1.97
C LEU A 52 1.11 -10.58 0.67
N LEU A 53 1.58 -11.83 0.71
CA LEU A 53 1.55 -12.72 -0.46
C LEU A 53 0.17 -13.27 -0.77
N GLY A 54 -0.60 -13.64 0.27
CA GLY A 54 -1.79 -14.47 0.09
C GLY A 54 -1.47 -15.83 -0.56
N PRO A 55 -2.48 -16.57 -1.05
CA PRO A 55 -3.91 -16.24 -1.06
C PRO A 55 -4.61 -16.52 0.28
N ASN A 56 -3.94 -17.16 1.24
CA ASN A 56 -4.48 -17.33 2.58
C ASN A 56 -4.59 -15.98 3.30
N PHE A 57 -5.62 -15.84 4.12
CA PHE A 57 -5.67 -14.75 5.10
C PHE A 57 -4.64 -14.98 6.21
N GLU A 58 -4.43 -13.93 6.98
CA GLU A 58 -3.49 -13.88 8.08
C GLU A 58 -4.02 -14.64 9.29
N THR A 59 -3.15 -15.40 9.94
CA THR A 59 -3.42 -15.98 11.25
C THR A 59 -3.54 -14.89 12.33
N PRO A 60 -4.21 -15.15 13.46
CA PRO A 60 -4.26 -14.17 14.55
C PRO A 60 -2.88 -13.73 15.07
N ALA A 61 -1.88 -14.61 15.02
CA ALA A 61 -0.51 -14.28 15.41
C ALA A 61 0.15 -13.31 14.41
N GLU A 62 -0.05 -13.52 13.10
CA GLU A 62 0.42 -12.60 12.06
C GLU A 62 -0.29 -11.24 12.17
N VAL A 63 -1.59 -11.21 12.43
CA VAL A 63 -2.34 -9.96 12.66
C VAL A 63 -1.80 -9.21 13.89
N ALA A 64 -1.53 -9.91 14.99
CA ALA A 64 -0.97 -9.31 16.19
C ALA A 64 0.44 -8.74 15.94
N MET A 65 1.26 -9.45 15.19
CA MET A 65 2.59 -9.00 14.76
C MET A 65 2.49 -7.74 13.87
N LEU A 66 1.62 -7.73 12.87
CA LEU A 66 1.46 -6.58 11.98
C LEU A 66 0.95 -5.36 12.75
N ARG A 67 0.02 -5.56 13.68
CA ARG A 67 -0.48 -4.50 14.55
C ARG A 67 0.63 -3.92 15.45
N SER A 68 1.54 -4.73 15.97
CA SER A 68 2.66 -4.23 16.78
C SER A 68 3.67 -3.41 15.96
N PHE A 69 3.69 -3.57 14.63
CA PHE A 69 4.42 -2.71 13.69
C PHE A 69 3.63 -1.49 13.20
N GLY A 70 2.45 -1.23 13.76
CA GLY A 70 1.63 -0.05 13.42
C GLY A 70 0.85 -0.18 12.11
N VAL A 71 0.71 -1.41 11.57
CA VAL A 71 -0.10 -1.66 10.37
C VAL A 71 -1.59 -1.44 10.68
N SER A 72 -2.24 -0.63 9.86
CA SER A 72 -3.67 -0.33 9.94
C SER A 72 -4.50 -1.19 8.99
N TYR A 73 -3.95 -1.52 7.82
CA TYR A 73 -4.62 -2.25 6.76
C TYR A 73 -3.72 -3.35 6.18
N VAL A 74 -4.32 -4.46 5.77
CA VAL A 74 -3.61 -5.58 5.12
C VAL A 74 -4.29 -5.89 3.79
N GLY A 75 -3.52 -6.38 2.84
CA GLY A 75 -4.04 -6.87 1.57
C GLY A 75 -2.97 -7.60 0.78
N VAL A 76 -3.31 -8.09 -0.40
CA VAL A 76 -2.44 -8.99 -1.20
C VAL A 76 -1.96 -8.35 -2.51
N SER A 77 -2.02 -7.02 -2.60
CA SER A 77 -1.68 -6.24 -3.79
C SER A 77 -1.09 -4.88 -3.40
N THR A 78 -1.05 -3.94 -4.33
CA THR A 78 -0.74 -2.51 -4.17
C THR A 78 0.72 -2.21 -3.87
N ALA A 79 1.35 -2.91 -2.92
CA ALA A 79 2.71 -2.60 -2.49
C ALA A 79 3.73 -2.70 -3.64
N LEU A 80 3.59 -3.69 -4.53
CA LEU A 80 4.51 -3.88 -5.66
C LEU A 80 4.23 -2.86 -6.78
N GLU A 81 2.97 -2.55 -7.05
CA GLU A 81 2.58 -1.52 -8.00
C GLU A 81 3.07 -0.14 -7.58
N VAL A 82 3.02 0.19 -6.28
CA VAL A 82 3.56 1.45 -5.74
C VAL A 82 5.07 1.55 -5.95
N ILE A 83 5.83 0.48 -5.66
CA ILE A 83 7.28 0.46 -5.90
C ILE A 83 7.59 0.73 -7.36
N MET A 84 6.91 0.05 -8.28
CA MET A 84 7.14 0.24 -9.72
C MET A 84 6.71 1.62 -10.19
N ALA A 85 5.56 2.14 -9.72
CA ALA A 85 5.10 3.48 -10.06
C ALA A 85 6.10 4.55 -9.60
N ARG A 86 6.71 4.38 -8.43
CA ARG A 86 7.80 5.27 -7.95
C ARG A 86 9.06 5.14 -8.79
N ALA A 87 9.40 3.94 -9.26
CA ALA A 87 10.52 3.76 -10.18
C ALA A 87 10.32 4.49 -11.53
N LEU A 88 9.07 4.70 -11.93
CA LEU A 88 8.67 5.44 -13.13
C LEU A 88 8.35 6.92 -12.83
N ASP A 89 8.77 7.43 -11.66
CA ASP A 89 8.54 8.81 -11.19
C ASP A 89 7.07 9.27 -11.19
N MET A 90 6.15 8.33 -11.00
CA MET A 90 4.71 8.64 -10.94
C MET A 90 4.32 9.17 -9.55
N ASN A 91 3.32 10.05 -9.53
CA ASN A 91 2.60 10.40 -8.31
C ASN A 91 1.59 9.29 -7.98
N VAL A 92 1.59 8.81 -6.74
CA VAL A 92 0.76 7.67 -6.33
C VAL A 92 -0.20 8.08 -5.20
N LEU A 93 -1.47 7.69 -5.36
CA LEU A 93 -2.49 7.68 -4.32
C LEU A 93 -2.99 6.24 -4.19
N ALA A 94 -3.00 5.72 -2.97
CA ALA A 94 -3.62 4.43 -2.67
C ALA A 94 -4.82 4.65 -1.75
N LEU A 95 -5.95 4.05 -2.11
CA LEU A 95 -7.18 4.05 -1.32
C LEU A 95 -7.54 2.60 -1.01
N THR A 96 -7.77 2.30 0.26
CA THR A 96 -8.16 0.96 0.71
C THR A 96 -9.58 1.01 1.23
N LEU A 97 -10.45 0.20 0.66
CA LEU A 97 -11.76 -0.08 1.24
C LEU A 97 -11.60 -1.24 2.24
N ALA A 98 -11.66 -0.92 3.53
CA ALA A 98 -11.58 -1.93 4.59
C ALA A 98 -12.88 -2.76 4.61
N ALA A 99 -12.86 -3.92 3.96
CA ALA A 99 -14.05 -4.78 3.81
C ALA A 99 -14.36 -5.62 5.07
N ASN A 100 -13.34 -5.96 5.86
CA ASN A 100 -13.45 -6.80 7.05
C ASN A 100 -12.29 -6.55 8.04
N PRO A 101 -12.43 -6.90 9.32
CA PRO A 101 -11.31 -6.95 10.25
C PRO A 101 -10.27 -8.01 9.81
N ALA A 102 -8.99 -7.71 9.98
CA ALA A 102 -7.90 -8.62 9.65
C ALA A 102 -7.97 -9.92 10.49
N GLY A 103 -7.71 -11.06 9.86
CA GLY A 103 -7.81 -12.39 10.49
C GLY A 103 -9.24 -12.80 10.90
N ALA A 104 -10.27 -12.03 10.52
CA ALA A 104 -11.65 -12.44 10.71
C ALA A 104 -11.99 -13.55 9.70
N HIS A 105 -12.10 -14.77 10.20
CA HIS A 105 -12.69 -15.87 9.47
C HIS A 105 -14.10 -16.08 10.01
N SER A 106 -15.10 -16.05 9.14
CA SER A 106 -16.40 -16.62 9.45
C SER A 106 -16.27 -18.15 9.45
N CYS A 107 -16.04 -18.72 10.63
CA CYS A 107 -16.38 -20.10 10.96
C CYS A 107 -17.37 -20.10 12.11
#